data_AF-A0A3C1C8I6-F1
#
_entry.id   AF-A0A3C1C8I6-F1
#
_cell.length_a   1.000
_cell.length_b   1.000
_cell.length_c   1.000
_cell.angle_alpha   90.00
_cell.angle_beta   90.00
_cell.angle_gamma   90.00
#
_symmetry.space_group_name_H-M   'P 1'
#
loop_
_entity.id
_entity.type
_entity.pdbx_description
1 polymer ?
#
loop_
_entity_poly.entity_id
_entity_poly.type
_entity_poly.pdbx_seq_one_letter_code
_entity_poly.pdbx_strand_id
1 'polypeptide(L)' 'MSNSHKPSSADSKKEWMRYAGLASQLLVYLSLSVFAGIKLDRWMGVFPLLTILFPILVLGALFYKLFKETGSSK' A
#
# COMPACT_ATOMS: atom_id res chain seq x y z
N MET A 1 -39.11 -1.48 9.95
CA MET A 1 -38.89 -2.20 8.67
C MET A 1 -37.44 -2.64 8.64
N SER A 2 -37.18 -3.94 8.82
CA SER A 2 -35.82 -4.49 8.78
C SER A 2 -35.48 -4.81 7.33
N ASN A 3 -34.64 -3.99 6.70
CA ASN A 3 -34.13 -4.27 5.36
C ASN A 3 -33.03 -5.33 5.47
N SER A 4 -33.42 -6.60 5.30
CA SER A 4 -32.47 -7.70 5.15
C SER A 4 -31.71 -7.53 3.84
N HIS A 5 -30.53 -6.91 3.91
CA HIS A 5 -29.59 -6.82 2.81
C HIS A 5 -28.99 -8.21 2.57
N LYS A 6 -29.59 -8.98 1.68
CA LYS A 6 -29.07 -10.29 1.27
C LYS A 6 -27.77 -10.03 0.49
N PRO A 7 -26.60 -10.51 0.96
CA PRO A 7 -25.35 -10.31 0.24
C PRO A 7 -25.48 -10.97 -1.13
N SER A 8 -25.54 -10.16 -2.18
CA SER A 8 -25.62 -10.64 -3.55
C SER A 8 -24.22 -11.03 -4.00
N SER A 9 -24.08 -12.01 -4.89
CA SER A 9 -22.78 -12.42 -5.45
C SER A 9 -22.06 -11.30 -6.21
N ALA A 10 -22.75 -10.19 -6.49
CA ALA A 10 -22.17 -8.94 -6.98
C ALA A 10 -21.33 -8.20 -5.93
N ASP A 11 -21.74 -8.21 -4.65
CA ASP A 11 -21.02 -7.55 -3.56
C ASP A 11 -19.69 -8.25 -3.28
N SER A 12 -19.68 -9.59 -3.25
CA SER A 12 -18.43 -10.34 -3.07
C SER A 12 -17.41 -10.01 -4.16
N LYS A 13 -17.83 -9.99 -5.44
CA LYS A 13 -16.96 -9.61 -6.56
C LYS A 13 -16.41 -8.19 -6.42
N LYS A 14 -17.22 -7.25 -5.94
CA LYS A 14 -16.80 -5.87 -5.68
C LYS A 14 -15.74 -5.79 -4.59
N GLU A 15 -15.87 -6.57 -3.52
CA GLU A 15 -14.85 -6.66 -2.46
C GLU A 15 -13.52 -7.23 -3.00
N TRP A 16 -13.57 -8.30 -3.80
CA TRP A 16 -12.37 -8.85 -4.45
C TRP A 16 -11.68 -7.84 -5.37
N MET A 17 -12.45 -7.10 -6.17
CA MET A 17 -11.92 -6.02 -7.02
C MET A 17 -11.30 -4.90 -6.18
N ARG A 18 -11.90 -4.55 -5.03
CA ARG A 18 -11.33 -3.56 -4.10
C ARG A 18 -9.99 -4.02 -3.55
N TYR A 19 -9.88 -5.27 -3.11
CA TYR A 19 -8.61 -5.83 -2.64
C TYR A 19 -7.55 -5.91 -3.74
N ALA A 20 -7.94 -6.27 -4.96
CA ALA A 20 -7.03 -6.26 -6.12
C ALA A 20 -6.51 -4.85 -6.42
N GLY A 21 -7.37 -3.83 -6.32
CA GLY A 21 -6.97 -2.42 -6.46
C GLY A 21 -5.98 -1.97 -5.37
N LEU A 22 -6.25 -2.33 -4.12
CA LEU A 22 -5.34 -2.04 -3.00
C LEU A 22 -3.99 -2.74 -3.15
N ALA A 23 -3.98 -4.01 -3.54
CA ALA A 23 -2.75 -4.76 -3.80
C ALA A 23 -1.95 -4.13 -4.95
N SER A 24 -2.63 -3.69 -6.01
CA SER A 24 -2.00 -3.00 -7.14
C SER A 24 -1.36 -1.68 -6.72
N GLN A 25 -2.03 -0.89 -5.87
CA GLN A 25 -1.45 0.34 -5.30
C GLN A 25 -0.18 0.04 -4.49
N LEU A 26 -0.22 -1.00 -3.65
CA LEU A 26 0.94 -1.47 -2.88
C LEU A 26 2.11 -1.87 -3.79
N LEU A 27 1.84 -2.63 -4.84
CA LEU A 27 2.84 -3.04 -5.82
C LEU A 27 3.46 -1.84 -6.55
N VAL A 28 2.66 -0.85 -6.94
CA VAL A 28 3.13 0.37 -7.58
C VAL A 28 4.05 1.15 -6.63
N TYR A 29 3.63 1.35 -5.38
CA TYR A 29 4.45 2.06 -4.39
C TYR A 29 5.77 1.33 -4.10
N LEU A 30 5.74 0.00 -3.94
CA LEU A 30 6.95 -0.79 -3.72
C LEU A 30 7.88 -0.73 -4.92
N SER A 31 7.35 -0.89 -6.14
CA SER A 31 8.16 -0.87 -7.37
C SER A 31 8.80 0.49 -7.59
N LEU A 32 8.06 1.58 -7.38
CA LEU A 32 8.58 2.95 -7.44
C LEU A 32 9.66 3.20 -6.39
N SER A 33 9.43 2.72 -5.16
CA SER A 33 10.34 2.88 -4.03
C SER A 33 11.68 2.18 -4.29
N VAL A 34 11.63 0.93 -4.74
CA VAL A 34 12.82 0.16 -5.13
C VAL A 34 13.53 0.79 -6.34
N PHE A 35 12.79 1.17 -7.38
CA PHE A 35 13.39 1.77 -8.58
C PHE A 35 14.07 3.11 -8.28
N ALA A 36 13.42 3.95 -7.47
CA ALA A 36 13.99 5.21 -7.01
C ALA A 36 15.25 4.97 -6.15
N GLY A 37 15.20 4.00 -5.24
CA GLY A 37 16.34 3.60 -4.41
C GLY A 37 17.54 3.14 -5.23
N ILE A 38 17.33 2.27 -6.22
CA ILE A 38 18.39 1.78 -7.13
C ILE A 38 19.01 2.93 -7.91
N LYS A 39 18.17 3.85 -8.42
CA LYS A 39 18.65 5.01 -9.18
C LYS A 39 19.47 5.97 -8.31
N LEU A 40 19.03 6.21 -7.07
CA LEU A 40 19.77 7.05 -6.11
C LEU A 40 21.07 6.39 -5.65
N ASP A 41 21.03 5.11 -5.27
CA ASP A 41 22.20 4.35 -4.82
C ASP A 41 23.27 4.34 -5.91
N ARG A 42 22.87 4.10 -7.16
CA ARG A 42 23.78 4.12 -8.32
C ARG A 42 24.34 5.51 -8.63
N TRP A 43 23.57 6.57 -8.37
CA TRP A 43 24.03 7.95 -8.59
C TRP A 43 25.01 8.40 -7.51
N MET A 44 24.78 8.02 -6.25
CA MET A 44 25.68 8.36 -5.14
C MET A 44 26.83 7.37 -4.94
N GLY A 45 26.83 6.24 -5.64
CA GLY A 45 27.87 5.20 -5.54
C GLY A 45 27.92 4.52 -4.16
N VAL A 46 26.88 4.69 -3.35
CA VAL A 46 26.75 4.06 -2.03
C VAL A 46 26.28 2.62 -2.22
N PHE A 47 26.77 1.74 -1.33
CA PHE A 47 26.25 0.39 -1.14
C PHE A 47 24.70 0.44 -1.11
N PRO A 48 23.95 -0.55 -1.66
CA PRO A 48 22.51 -0.47 -1.96
C PRO A 48 21.60 -0.37 -0.72
N LEU A 49 21.83 0.67 0.07
CA LEU A 49 21.23 0.95 1.35
C LEU A 49 19.90 1.68 1.13
N LEU A 50 19.84 2.62 0.19
CA LEU A 50 18.59 3.34 -0.08
C LEU A 50 17.57 2.43 -0.74
N THR A 51 18.00 1.50 -1.59
CA THR A 51 17.15 0.46 -2.20
C THR A 51 16.44 -0.39 -1.16
N ILE A 52 17.04 -0.61 0.01
CA ILE A 52 16.45 -1.37 1.12
C ILE A 52 15.68 -0.44 2.09
N LEU A 53 16.23 0.74 2.37
CA LEU A 53 15.66 1.71 3.30
C LEU A 53 14.34 2.32 2.79
N PHE A 54 14.26 2.61 1.49
CA PHE A 54 13.08 3.22 0.86
C PHE A 54 11.82 2.33 0.97
N PRO A 55 11.85 1.02 0.63
CA PRO A 55 10.71 0.13 0.83
C PRO A 55 10.25 0.09 2.29
N ILE A 56 11.19 0.01 3.24
CA ILE A 56 10.90 0.00 4.68
C ILE A 56 10.24 1.32 5.11
N LEU A 57 10.75 2.46 4.63
CA LEU A 57 10.14 3.77 4.87
C LEU A 57 8.73 3.87 4.30
N VAL A 58 8.51 3.38 3.08
CA VAL A 58 7.19 3.37 2.44
C VAL A 58 6.21 2.50 3.24
N LEU A 59 6.63 1.31 3.66
CA LEU A 59 5.85 0.44 4.55
C LEU A 59 5.54 1.14 5.89
N GLY A 60 6.54 1.75 6.54
CA GLY A 60 6.37 2.49 7.78
C GLY A 60 5.40 3.67 7.63
N ALA A 61 5.50 4.43 6.56
CA ALA A 61 4.58 5.53 6.25
C ALA A 61 3.16 5.02 5.96
N LEU A 62 3.02 3.89 5.25
CA LEU A 62 1.74 3.25 5.00
C LEU A 62 1.07 2.84 6.31
N PHE A 63 1.82 2.16 7.19
CA PHE A 63 1.34 1.76 8.50
C PHE A 63 1.02 2.98 9.37
N TYR A 64 1.88 3.99 9.40
CA TYR A 64 1.61 5.23 10.14
C TYR A 64 0.31 5.89 9.66
N LYS A 65 0.09 5.95 8.34
CA LYS A 65 -1.14 6.48 7.76
C LYS A 65 -2.35 5.64 8.16
N LEU A 66 -2.24 4.31 8.10
CA LEU A 66 -3.28 3.38 8.55
C LEU A 66 -3.61 3.55 10.04
N PHE A 67 -2.60 3.64 10.91
CA PHE A 67 -2.78 3.88 12.34
C PHE A 67 -3.42 5.24 12.62
N LYS A 68 -3.01 6.29 11.90
CA LYS A 68 -3.59 7.63 12.03
C LYS A 68 -5.05 7.66 11.56
N GLU A 69 -5.36 7.03 10.43
CA GLU A 69 -6.72 6.93 9.90
C GLU A 69 -7.62 6.07 10.79
N THR A 70 -7.09 5.00 11.37
CA THR A 70 -7.84 4.12 12.28
C THR A 70 -8.00 4.74 13.67
N GLY A 71 -6.99 5.46 14.17
CA GLY A 71 -7.00 6.10 15.50
C GLY A 71 -7.71 7.45 15.55
N SER A 72 -7.92 8.11 14.41
CA SER A 72 -8.66 9.37 14.30
C SER A 72 -10.16 9.17 14.02
N SER A 73 -10.68 7.96 14.24
CA SER A 73 -12.13 7.72 14.29
C SER A 73 -12.66 8.09 15.69
N LYS A 74 -12.67 9.39 16.00
CA LYS A 74 -13.51 9.94 17.05
C LYS A 74 -14.19 11.20 16.56
#